data_AF-A0AA97PJA8-F1
#
_entry.id   AF-A0AA97PJA8-F1
#
_cell.length_a   1.000
_cell.length_b   1.000
_cell.length_c   1.000
_cell.angle_alpha   90.00
_cell.angle_beta   90.00
_cell.angle_gamma   90.00
#
_symmetry.space_group_name_H-M   'P 1'
#
loop_
_entity.id
_entity.type
_entity.pdbx_description
1 polymer ?
#
loop_
_entity_poly.entity_id
_entity_poly.type
_entity_poly.pdbx_seq_one_letter_code
_entity_poly.pdbx_strand_id
1 'polypeptide(L)'
;MQSTSPDNANPTIRSIASLPSRGRRSDFSLDNSPESKYDNLLLSRNTASDYGLPDVLAWSSDSDSDYDSTDRASPFPSSSSPSSSLYAAEPIDALEIYTLTASISDPEHPHTLGQLSVINLPDIHVTSNHVLVEVTPTITHCSLATVIGLAVRVRLEQALPPAYRVDVRMKQGSHAQDDQVNRQLADKERVAAALENDSLRGMLDKMMETCTT
;
A
#
# COMPACT_ATOMS: atom_id res chain seq x y z
N MET A 1 39.61 -9.98 -39.48
CA MET A 1 38.47 -9.50 -38.70
C MET A 1 38.95 -9.27 -37.28
N GLN A 2 39.31 -8.03 -36.93
CA GLN A 2 39.73 -7.67 -35.57
C GLN A 2 38.50 -7.67 -34.64
N SER A 3 38.53 -8.49 -33.60
CA SER A 3 37.56 -8.47 -32.50
C SER A 3 37.96 -7.41 -31.48
N THR A 4 37.23 -6.30 -31.42
CA THR A 4 37.36 -5.29 -30.36
C THR A 4 36.42 -5.65 -29.20
N SER A 5 36.98 -6.17 -28.11
CA SER A 5 36.26 -6.29 -26.83
C SER A 5 36.24 -4.92 -26.16
N PRO A 6 35.10 -4.41 -25.65
CA PRO A 6 35.10 -3.21 -24.84
C PRO A 6 35.62 -3.53 -23.43
N ASP A 7 36.72 -2.89 -23.04
CA ASP A 7 37.32 -2.95 -21.71
C ASP A 7 36.41 -2.32 -20.66
N ASN A 8 35.42 -3.06 -20.17
CA ASN A 8 34.62 -2.71 -18.99
C ASN A 8 35.22 -3.35 -17.74
N ALA A 9 36.44 -2.94 -17.39
CA ALA A 9 37.10 -3.36 -16.15
C ALA A 9 36.86 -2.31 -15.05
N ASN A 10 36.34 -2.75 -13.91
CA ASN A 10 36.23 -1.94 -12.70
C ASN A 10 37.64 -1.62 -12.15
N PRO A 11 38.02 -0.35 -11.92
CA PRO A 11 39.38 -0.01 -11.50
C PRO A 11 39.74 -0.63 -10.14
N THR A 12 40.85 -1.35 -10.08
CA THR A 12 41.37 -1.93 -8.83
C THR A 12 42.03 -0.83 -8.00
N ILE A 13 41.47 -0.52 -6.83
CA ILE A 13 42.01 0.48 -5.90
C ILE A 13 43.34 -0.04 -5.32
N ARG A 14 44.46 0.55 -5.75
CA ARG A 14 45.81 0.15 -5.31
C ARG A 14 46.25 0.80 -3.98
N SER A 15 45.53 1.81 -3.48
CA SER A 15 45.83 2.45 -2.19
C SER A 15 44.60 3.10 -1.56
N ILE A 16 44.39 2.92 -0.25
CA ILE A 16 43.24 3.45 0.49
C ILE A 16 43.20 5.00 0.47
N ALA A 17 44.35 5.66 0.31
CA ALA A 17 44.44 7.12 0.23
C ALA A 17 43.84 7.74 -1.06
N SER A 18 43.56 6.94 -2.09
CA SER A 18 42.94 7.42 -3.34
C SER A 18 41.41 7.34 -3.32
N LEU A 19 40.81 6.95 -2.19
CA LEU A 19 39.38 7.06 -2.00
C LEU A 19 39.02 8.52 -1.69
N PRO A 20 37.99 9.09 -2.36
CA PRO A 20 37.48 10.40 -1.98
C PRO A 20 36.98 10.36 -0.53
N SER A 21 37.69 11.01 0.38
CA SER A 21 37.28 11.10 1.78
C SER A 21 36.32 12.26 1.96
N ARG A 22 35.14 11.98 2.55
CA ARG A 22 34.21 13.01 2.99
C ARG A 22 34.78 13.66 4.25
N GLY A 23 35.66 14.64 4.06
CA GLY A 23 36.25 15.42 5.13
C GLY A 23 35.16 16.06 6.00
N ARG A 24 35.06 15.61 7.26
CA ARG A 24 34.19 16.22 8.27
C ARG A 24 34.81 17.55 8.68
N ARG A 25 34.49 18.62 7.95
CA ARG A 25 34.77 19.99 8.39
C ARG A 25 33.69 20.40 9.38
N SER A 26 34.08 20.49 10.65
CA SER A 26 33.37 21.25 11.66
C SER A 26 33.73 22.72 11.48
N ASP A 27 32.84 23.49 10.87
CA ASP A 27 32.81 24.95 11.04
C ASP A 27 31.35 25.41 10.93
N PHE A 28 30.74 25.64 12.09
CA PHE A 28 29.53 26.44 12.21
C PHE A 28 29.91 27.89 11.92
N SER A 29 29.67 28.33 10.68
CA SER A 29 29.56 29.75 10.37
C SER A 29 28.09 30.03 10.08
N LEU A 30 27.44 30.74 11.00
CA LEU A 30 26.13 31.35 10.79
C LEU A 30 26.32 32.41 9.70
N ASP A 31 25.96 32.05 8.47
CA ASP A 31 25.82 32.99 7.38
C ASP A 31 24.49 33.74 7.54
N ASN A 32 24.58 35.07 7.55
CA ASN A 32 23.44 35.98 7.64
C ASN A 32 22.66 35.93 6.31
N SER A 33 21.74 34.96 6.20
CA SER A 33 20.82 34.86 5.07
C SER A 33 19.47 35.55 5.41
N PRO A 34 18.96 36.48 4.57
CA PRO A 34 17.80 37.32 4.89
C PRO A 34 16.43 36.65 4.62
N GLU A 35 16.33 35.32 4.75
CA GLU A 35 15.09 34.57 4.45
C GLU A 35 14.50 33.84 5.68
N SER A 36 14.72 34.35 6.89
CA SER A 36 14.05 33.91 8.13
C SER A 36 12.58 34.37 8.24
N LYS A 37 11.96 34.81 7.14
CA LYS A 37 10.65 35.51 7.15
C LYS A 37 9.46 34.64 7.53
N TYR A 38 9.62 33.32 7.60
CA TYR A 38 8.51 32.39 7.81
C TYR A 38 8.61 31.55 9.09
N ASP A 39 9.60 31.82 9.95
CA ASP A 39 9.87 31.01 11.15
C ASP A 39 8.84 31.24 12.29
N ASN A 40 8.02 32.29 12.19
CA ASN A 40 6.96 32.60 13.17
C ASN A 40 5.57 32.01 12.82
N LEU A 41 5.42 31.33 11.68
CA LEU A 41 4.17 30.67 11.29
C LEU A 41 4.02 29.26 11.89
N LEU A 42 5.10 28.68 12.42
CA LEU A 42 5.09 27.32 12.96
C LEU A 42 4.80 27.25 14.47
N LEU A 43 4.80 28.39 15.19
CA LEU A 43 4.68 28.40 16.66
C LEU A 43 3.62 29.39 17.23
N SER A 44 2.61 29.77 16.45
CA SER A 44 1.45 30.54 16.97
C SER A 44 0.21 29.66 17.20
N ARG A 45 0.29 28.91 18.31
CA ARG A 45 -0.73 28.73 19.36
C ARG A 45 -2.19 29.08 19.01
N ASN A 46 -3.12 28.14 19.20
CA ASN A 46 -4.25 28.46 20.07
C ASN A 46 -4.67 27.31 20.98
N THR A 47 -4.59 27.61 22.27
CA THR A 47 -4.94 26.79 23.42
C THR A 47 -6.33 27.19 23.91
N ALA A 48 -7.19 26.20 24.12
CA ALA A 48 -8.30 26.13 25.09
C ALA A 48 -9.56 27.04 24.94
N SER A 49 -10.70 26.34 25.04
CA SER A 49 -11.99 26.67 25.72
C SER A 49 -12.90 27.79 25.20
N ASP A 50 -14.18 27.63 25.58
CA ASP A 50 -15.24 28.63 25.78
C ASP A 50 -16.26 28.94 24.66
N TYR A 51 -17.50 28.51 24.96
CA TYR A 51 -18.82 29.12 24.71
C TYR A 51 -19.16 29.77 23.34
N GLY A 52 -20.32 29.37 22.77
CA GLY A 52 -21.13 30.26 21.92
C GLY A 52 -21.94 29.60 20.79
N LEU A 53 -23.17 29.17 21.11
CA LEU A 53 -24.30 28.91 20.19
C LEU A 53 -24.67 30.18 19.35
N PRO A 54 -25.39 30.08 18.21
CA PRO A 54 -26.87 29.96 18.18
C PRO A 54 -27.38 28.90 17.18
N ASP A 55 -28.41 28.10 17.50
CA ASP A 55 -29.86 28.39 17.55
C ASP A 55 -30.52 28.51 16.17
N VAL A 56 -31.03 27.39 15.64
CA VAL A 56 -31.95 27.35 14.49
C VAL A 56 -32.96 26.20 14.71
N LEU A 57 -34.16 26.59 15.14
CA LEU A 57 -35.49 25.96 14.97
C LEU A 57 -35.98 24.99 16.05
N ALA A 58 -36.36 25.60 17.17
CA ALA A 58 -37.61 25.26 17.86
C ALA A 58 -38.81 25.65 16.97
N TRP A 59 -39.63 24.68 16.60
CA TRP A 59 -40.97 24.90 16.05
C TRP A 59 -41.98 24.51 17.14
N SER A 60 -42.83 25.47 17.49
CA SER A 60 -43.90 25.35 18.48
C SER A 60 -45.17 24.76 17.85
N SER A 61 -45.92 24.03 18.67
CA SER A 61 -47.33 23.67 18.47
C SER A 61 -48.22 24.87 18.17
N ASP A 62 -49.20 24.67 17.27
CA ASP A 62 -50.62 24.91 17.56
C ASP A 62 -51.50 24.52 16.35
N SER A 63 -52.62 23.86 16.61
CA SER A 63 -53.94 23.99 15.94
C SER A 63 -54.69 22.66 15.80
N ASP A 64 -55.85 22.65 16.44
CA ASP A 64 -56.89 21.62 16.48
C ASP A 64 -57.47 21.26 15.10
N SER A 65 -57.75 19.97 14.89
CA SER A 65 -58.84 19.54 14.00
C SER A 65 -59.33 18.15 14.38
N ASP A 66 -60.55 18.10 14.92
CA ASP A 66 -61.34 16.90 15.15
C ASP A 66 -61.64 16.18 13.82
N TYR A 67 -61.21 14.93 13.68
CA TYR A 67 -61.84 13.98 12.77
C TYR A 67 -61.96 12.61 13.45
N ASP A 68 -63.21 12.18 13.58
CA ASP A 68 -63.64 10.85 14.00
C ASP A 68 -63.59 9.90 12.80
N SER A 69 -63.00 8.71 12.97
CA SER A 69 -63.54 7.40 12.50
C SER A 69 -62.49 6.33 12.17
N THR A 70 -62.72 5.16 12.78
CA THR A 70 -62.44 3.78 12.34
C THR A 70 -61.05 3.14 12.55
N ASP A 71 -61.02 2.23 13.52
CA ASP A 71 -60.38 0.91 13.57
C ASP A 71 -59.39 0.53 12.45
N ARG A 72 -58.09 0.50 12.80
CA ARG A 72 -57.20 -0.61 12.44
C ARG A 72 -55.91 -0.60 13.28
N ALA A 73 -55.82 -1.51 14.24
CA ALA A 73 -54.55 -1.86 14.87
C ALA A 73 -53.54 -2.28 13.78
N SER A 74 -52.55 -1.44 13.49
CA SER A 74 -51.35 -1.83 12.76
C SER A 74 -50.22 -1.85 13.77
N PRO A 75 -49.72 -3.04 14.17
CA PRO A 75 -48.47 -3.14 14.89
C PRO A 75 -47.36 -2.91 13.87
N PHE A 76 -47.15 -1.66 13.47
CA PHE A 76 -45.91 -1.31 12.80
C PHE A 76 -44.82 -1.48 13.86
N PRO A 77 -43.88 -2.45 13.70
CA PRO A 77 -42.70 -2.42 14.53
C PRO A 77 -42.02 -1.11 14.21
N SER A 78 -41.91 -0.24 15.22
CA SER A 78 -41.06 0.94 15.17
C SER A 78 -39.75 0.51 14.53
N SER A 79 -39.50 0.96 13.30
CA SER A 79 -38.20 0.74 12.67
C SER A 79 -37.21 1.52 13.52
N SER A 80 -36.64 0.83 14.51
CA SER A 80 -35.42 1.25 15.16
C SER A 80 -34.45 1.57 14.03
N SER A 81 -34.23 2.85 13.79
CA SER A 81 -33.19 3.32 12.88
C SER A 81 -31.95 2.51 13.19
N PRO A 82 -31.39 1.74 12.23
CA PRO A 82 -30.15 1.02 12.50
C PRO A 82 -29.14 2.09 12.89
N SER A 83 -28.72 2.06 14.15
CA SER A 83 -27.66 2.90 14.65
C SER A 83 -26.49 2.77 13.69
N SER A 84 -25.90 3.90 13.28
CA SER A 84 -24.73 4.01 12.39
C SER A 84 -23.43 3.39 12.96
N SER A 85 -23.55 2.34 13.76
CA SER A 85 -22.47 1.61 14.44
C SER A 85 -22.34 0.15 13.99
N LEU A 86 -23.22 -0.34 13.08
CA LEU A 86 -23.11 -1.69 12.51
C LEU A 86 -22.15 -1.80 11.31
N TYR A 87 -21.47 -0.71 10.95
CA TYR A 87 -20.38 -0.68 9.96
C TYR A 87 -19.02 -0.52 10.64
N ALA A 88 -18.78 -1.19 11.76
CA ALA A 88 -17.40 -1.37 12.21
C ALA A 88 -16.70 -2.21 11.13
N ALA A 89 -15.78 -1.62 10.38
CA ALA A 89 -15.06 -2.30 9.30
C ALA A 89 -14.50 -3.61 9.85
N GLU A 90 -14.93 -4.73 9.27
CA GLU A 90 -14.43 -6.04 9.65
C GLU A 90 -12.91 -6.09 9.40
N PRO A 91 -12.13 -6.74 10.27
CA PRO A 91 -10.71 -6.86 10.07
C PRO A 91 -10.44 -7.69 8.81
N ILE A 92 -9.46 -7.24 8.02
CA ILE A 92 -9.04 -7.90 6.78
C ILE A 92 -8.61 -9.33 7.09
N ASP A 93 -9.22 -10.29 6.41
CA ASP A 93 -8.95 -11.71 6.56
C ASP A 93 -8.04 -12.25 5.45
N ALA A 94 -7.54 -13.49 5.62
CA ALA A 94 -6.65 -14.10 4.63
C ALA A 94 -7.37 -14.40 3.29
N LEU A 95 -8.70 -14.59 3.32
CA LEU A 95 -9.50 -14.87 2.14
C LEU A 95 -9.67 -13.63 1.26
N GLU A 96 -9.82 -12.46 1.88
CA GLU A 96 -9.85 -11.16 1.20
C GLU A 96 -8.50 -10.90 0.50
N ILE A 97 -7.38 -11.10 1.20
CA ILE A 97 -6.04 -11.01 0.62
C ILE A 97 -5.87 -11.96 -0.57
N TYR A 98 -6.35 -13.20 -0.44
CA TYR A 98 -6.33 -14.17 -1.53
C TYR A 98 -7.15 -13.67 -2.73
N THR A 99 -8.36 -13.19 -2.51
CA THR A 99 -9.24 -12.68 -3.58
C THR A 99 -8.61 -11.49 -4.31
N LEU A 100 -8.01 -10.57 -3.56
CA LEU A 100 -7.32 -9.38 -4.09
C LEU A 100 -6.12 -9.73 -4.96
N THR A 101 -5.39 -10.78 -4.60
CA THR A 101 -4.13 -11.15 -5.27
C THR A 101 -4.32 -12.22 -6.35
N ALA A 102 -5.32 -13.10 -6.21
CA ALA A 102 -5.66 -14.14 -7.16
C ALA A 102 -6.24 -13.61 -8.48
N SER A 103 -6.74 -12.37 -8.49
CA SER A 103 -7.29 -11.68 -9.68
C SER A 103 -6.23 -11.01 -10.57
N ILE A 104 -5.00 -10.90 -10.10
CA ILE A 104 -3.86 -10.37 -10.87
C ILE A 104 -3.59 -11.31 -12.05
N SER A 105 -3.39 -10.76 -13.24
CA SER A 105 -3.02 -11.52 -14.44
C SER A 105 -1.53 -11.80 -14.52
N ASP A 106 -1.17 -12.94 -15.10
CA ASP A 106 0.20 -13.28 -15.45
C ASP A 106 0.70 -12.39 -16.61
N PRO A 107 1.98 -11.95 -16.61
CA PRO A 107 2.51 -11.11 -17.67
C PRO A 107 2.68 -11.82 -19.03
N GLU A 108 2.81 -13.15 -19.04
CA GLU A 108 3.05 -13.96 -20.24
C GLU A 108 1.79 -14.68 -20.74
N HIS A 109 0.88 -15.05 -19.85
CA HIS A 109 -0.28 -15.89 -20.15
C HIS A 109 -1.60 -15.20 -19.78
N PRO A 110 -2.71 -15.48 -20.49
CA PRO A 110 -4.04 -14.97 -20.16
C PRO A 110 -4.67 -15.77 -19.00
N HIS A 111 -3.94 -15.91 -17.90
CA HIS A 111 -4.36 -16.62 -16.69
C HIS A 111 -4.08 -15.76 -15.47
N THR A 112 -4.90 -15.92 -14.43
CA THR A 112 -4.66 -15.22 -13.17
C THR A 112 -3.71 -15.99 -12.27
N LEU A 113 -3.06 -15.28 -11.34
CA LEU A 113 -2.14 -15.90 -10.38
C LEU A 113 -2.84 -16.98 -9.52
N GLY A 114 -4.14 -16.81 -9.26
CA GLY A 114 -4.95 -17.84 -8.59
C GLY A 114 -5.13 -19.11 -9.43
N GLN A 115 -5.36 -18.97 -10.74
CA GLN A 115 -5.50 -20.10 -11.67
C GLN A 115 -4.19 -20.89 -11.83
N LEU A 116 -3.05 -20.19 -11.77
CA LEU A 116 -1.73 -20.80 -11.87
C LEU A 116 -1.21 -21.36 -10.53
N SER A 117 -2.02 -21.30 -9.46
CA SER A 117 -1.62 -21.69 -8.09
C SER A 117 -0.36 -21.00 -7.60
N VAL A 118 -0.10 -19.80 -8.11
CA VAL A 118 1.06 -18.98 -7.73
C VAL A 118 0.87 -18.42 -6.32
N ILE A 119 -0.38 -18.23 -5.92
CA ILE A 119 -0.79 -17.77 -4.59
C ILE A 119 -1.77 -18.79 -4.03
N ASN A 120 -1.58 -19.20 -2.78
CA ASN A 120 -2.44 -20.15 -2.10
C ASN A 120 -2.90 -19.58 -0.75
N LEU A 121 -4.14 -19.91 -0.35
CA LEU A 121 -4.68 -19.56 0.98
C LEU A 121 -3.78 -19.93 2.17
N PRO A 122 -3.19 -21.14 2.26
CA PRO A 122 -2.32 -21.50 3.38
C PRO A 122 -1.01 -20.71 3.45
N ASP A 123 -0.61 -20.09 2.34
CA ASP A 123 0.65 -19.34 2.20
C ASP A 123 0.45 -17.83 2.52
N ILE A 124 -0.74 -17.45 3.00
CA ILE A 124 -1.08 -16.08 3.41
C ILE A 124 -1.20 -16.02 4.93
N HIS A 125 -0.45 -15.11 5.54
CA HIS A 125 -0.44 -14.90 6.98
C HIS A 125 -0.77 -13.45 7.32
N VAL A 126 -1.88 -13.25 8.03
CA VAL A 126 -2.33 -11.92 8.50
C VAL A 126 -2.19 -11.86 10.02
N THR A 127 -1.38 -10.94 10.53
CA THR A 127 -1.16 -10.71 11.96
C THR A 127 -1.44 -9.25 12.30
N SER A 128 -2.64 -8.96 12.80
CA SER A 128 -3.15 -7.62 13.14
C SER A 128 -3.00 -6.59 12.01
N ASN A 129 -1.81 -6.00 11.86
CA ASN A 129 -1.49 -4.98 10.85
C ASN A 129 -0.34 -5.42 9.91
N HIS A 130 0.04 -6.69 9.93
CA HIS A 130 1.10 -7.24 9.09
C HIS A 130 0.54 -8.33 8.18
N VAL A 131 0.77 -8.20 6.88
CA VAL A 131 0.36 -9.18 5.88
C VAL A 131 1.62 -9.73 5.24
N LEU A 132 1.80 -11.04 5.37
CA LEU A 132 2.88 -11.79 4.75
C LEU A 132 2.27 -12.72 3.70
N VAL A 133 2.73 -12.63 2.47
CA VAL A 133 2.29 -13.50 1.36
C VAL A 133 3.48 -14.26 0.82
N GLU A 134 3.38 -15.59 0.79
CA GLU A 134 4.35 -16.43 0.07
C GLU A 134 3.86 -16.74 -1.34
N VAL A 135 4.74 -16.48 -2.31
CA VAL A 135 4.50 -16.69 -3.73
C VAL A 135 5.26 -17.94 -4.19
N THR A 136 4.57 -18.81 -4.92
CA THR A 136 5.15 -20.03 -5.49
C THR A 136 5.18 -19.89 -7.02
N PRO A 137 6.31 -19.54 -7.64
CA PRO A 137 6.37 -19.46 -9.10
C PRO A 137 6.09 -20.83 -9.73
N THR A 138 5.46 -20.84 -10.89
CA THR A 138 5.12 -22.07 -11.63
C THR A 138 6.36 -22.84 -12.12
N ILE A 139 7.48 -22.14 -12.29
CA ILE A 139 8.76 -22.69 -12.78
C ILE A 139 9.91 -22.17 -11.90
N THR A 140 10.84 -23.06 -11.56
CA THR A 140 11.98 -22.80 -10.68
C THR A 140 13.06 -21.86 -11.25
N HIS A 141 12.98 -21.51 -12.53
CA HIS A 141 13.91 -20.61 -13.24
C HIS A 141 13.16 -19.45 -13.93
N CYS A 142 12.10 -18.94 -13.30
CA CYS A 142 11.31 -17.85 -13.83
C CYS A 142 12.04 -16.50 -13.70
N SER A 143 12.37 -15.87 -14.83
CA SER A 143 12.95 -14.52 -14.85
C SER A 143 11.97 -13.44 -14.34
N LEU A 144 10.67 -13.71 -14.43
CA LEU A 144 9.60 -12.80 -14.03
C LEU A 144 9.14 -13.00 -12.58
N ALA A 145 9.77 -13.89 -11.80
CA ALA A 145 9.43 -14.11 -10.40
C ALA A 145 9.45 -12.79 -9.59
N THR A 146 10.45 -11.94 -9.83
CA THR A 146 10.55 -10.62 -9.17
C THR A 146 9.39 -9.71 -9.58
N VAL A 147 8.98 -9.72 -10.86
CA VAL A 147 7.86 -8.90 -11.35
C VAL A 147 6.54 -9.34 -10.73
N ILE A 148 6.32 -10.66 -10.65
CA ILE A 148 5.12 -11.22 -9.99
C ILE A 148 5.08 -10.79 -8.52
N GLY A 149 6.20 -10.89 -7.79
CA GLY A 149 6.29 -10.42 -6.41
C GLY A 149 6.03 -8.93 -6.25
N LEU A 150 6.54 -8.10 -7.18
CA LEU A 150 6.26 -6.67 -7.23
C LEU A 150 4.78 -6.38 -7.47
N ALA A 151 4.13 -7.09 -8.40
CA ALA A 151 2.70 -6.93 -8.70
C ALA A 151 1.82 -7.23 -7.49
N VAL A 152 2.10 -8.33 -6.79
CA VAL A 152 1.40 -8.70 -5.55
C VAL A 152 1.58 -7.61 -4.49
N ARG A 153 2.82 -7.14 -4.30
CA ARG A 153 3.13 -6.09 -3.33
C ARG A 153 2.38 -4.79 -3.65
N VAL A 154 2.45 -4.32 -4.90
CA VAL A 154 1.76 -3.09 -5.35
C VAL A 154 0.25 -3.22 -5.22
N ARG A 155 -0.33 -4.38 -5.59
CA ARG A 155 -1.77 -4.62 -5.45
C ARG A 155 -2.23 -4.50 -4.00
N LEU A 156 -1.49 -5.10 -3.07
CA LEU A 156 -1.81 -5.04 -1.65
C LEU A 156 -1.57 -3.64 -1.08
N GLU A 157 -0.51 -2.95 -1.47
CA GLU A 157 -0.27 -1.56 -1.05
C GLU A 157 -1.35 -0.59 -1.57
N GLN A 158 -1.97 -0.86 -2.72
CA GLN A 158 -3.09 -0.07 -3.26
C GLN A 158 -4.45 -0.42 -2.65
N ALA A 159 -4.69 -1.70 -2.34
CA ALA A 159 -5.99 -2.17 -1.85
C ALA A 159 -6.12 -2.05 -0.32
N LEU A 160 -5.02 -2.17 0.42
CA LEU A 160 -5.03 -2.14 1.88
C LEU A 160 -4.84 -0.73 2.42
N PRO A 161 -5.43 -0.40 3.59
CA PRO A 161 -5.13 0.85 4.28
C PRO A 161 -3.62 0.98 4.60
N PRO A 162 -3.06 2.21 4.59
CA PRO A 162 -1.62 2.45 4.80
C PRO A 162 -1.10 2.05 6.18
N ALA A 163 -2.00 1.68 7.11
CA ALA A 163 -1.64 1.11 8.41
C ALA A 163 -1.05 -0.32 8.29
N TYR A 164 -1.34 -1.03 7.20
CA TYR A 164 -0.86 -2.39 6.98
C TYR A 164 0.56 -2.42 6.43
N ARG A 165 1.39 -3.29 7.01
CA ARG A 165 2.74 -3.59 6.53
C ARG A 165 2.69 -4.84 5.68
N VAL A 166 2.80 -4.65 4.37
CA VAL A 166 2.85 -5.74 3.38
C VAL A 166 4.29 -6.25 3.25
N ASP A 167 4.45 -7.55 3.35
CA ASP A 167 5.69 -8.28 3.04
C ASP A 167 5.38 -9.43 2.08
N VAL A 168 6.20 -9.56 1.03
CA VAL A 168 6.00 -10.55 -0.04
C VAL A 168 7.30 -11.29 -0.23
N ARG A 169 7.24 -12.62 -0.14
CA ARG A 169 8.41 -13.49 -0.30
C ARG A 169 8.10 -14.66 -1.21
N MET A 170 9.11 -15.19 -1.86
CA MET A 170 9.08 -16.49 -2.50
C MET A 170 9.09 -17.58 -1.43
N LYS A 171 8.25 -18.59 -1.62
CA LYS A 171 8.22 -19.78 -0.78
C LYS A 171 9.54 -20.54 -0.91
N GLN A 172 10.10 -20.96 0.23
CA GLN A 172 11.42 -21.58 0.29
C GLN A 172 11.53 -22.79 -0.64
N GLY A 173 12.57 -22.83 -1.46
CA GLY A 173 12.83 -23.93 -2.40
C GLY A 173 11.95 -23.93 -3.65
N SER A 174 11.09 -22.92 -3.84
CA SER A 174 10.20 -22.82 -5.02
C SER A 174 10.88 -22.19 -6.24
N HIS A 175 11.99 -21.47 -6.02
CA HIS A 175 12.76 -20.83 -7.09
C HIS A 175 14.25 -21.03 -6.83
N ALA A 176 15.06 -21.20 -7.89
CA ALA A 176 16.50 -21.45 -7.77
C ALA A 176 17.27 -20.31 -7.10
N GLN A 177 16.72 -19.09 -7.13
CA GLN A 177 17.29 -17.88 -6.54
C GLN A 177 16.27 -17.17 -5.64
N ASP A 178 15.45 -17.94 -4.91
CA ASP A 178 14.43 -17.42 -3.99
C ASP A 178 15.00 -16.40 -2.98
N ASP A 179 16.14 -16.68 -2.35
CA ASP A 179 16.79 -15.77 -1.41
C ASP A 179 17.17 -14.42 -2.04
N GLN A 180 17.67 -14.45 -3.28
CA GLN A 180 18.05 -13.24 -3.99
C GLN A 180 16.81 -12.41 -4.34
N VAL A 181 15.74 -13.06 -4.81
CA VAL A 181 14.47 -12.38 -5.11
C VAL A 181 13.85 -11.79 -3.85
N ASN A 182 13.86 -12.52 -2.74
CA ASN A 182 13.32 -12.06 -1.45
C ASN A 182 14.04 -10.81 -0.95
N ARG A 183 15.38 -10.76 -1.06
CA ARG A 183 16.16 -9.56 -0.73
C ARG A 183 15.80 -8.37 -1.60
N GLN A 184 15.53 -8.60 -2.89
CA GLN A 184 15.12 -7.53 -3.81
C GLN A 184 13.73 -6.99 -3.47
N LEU A 185 12.79 -7.87 -3.11
CA LEU A 185 11.42 -7.49 -2.74
C LEU A 185 11.36 -6.80 -1.37
N ALA A 186 12.25 -7.14 -0.44
CA ALA A 186 12.32 -6.52 0.90
C ALA A 186 12.95 -5.11 0.89
N ASP A 187 13.77 -4.79 -0.12
CA ASP A 187 14.43 -3.48 -0.25
C ASP A 187 13.45 -2.42 -0.78
N LYS A 188 12.95 -1.57 0.13
CA LYS A 188 11.95 -0.55 -0.18
C LYS A 188 12.44 0.52 -1.15
N GLU A 189 13.72 0.92 -1.06
CA GLU A 189 14.27 1.93 -1.96
C GLU A 189 14.38 1.38 -3.38
N ARG A 190 14.80 0.11 -3.51
CA ARG A 190 14.85 -0.56 -4.82
C ARG A 190 13.46 -0.78 -5.41
N VAL A 191 12.48 -1.16 -4.60
CA VAL A 191 11.08 -1.30 -5.07
C VAL A 191 10.52 0.03 -5.53
N ALA A 192 10.74 1.11 -4.76
CA ALA A 192 10.30 2.45 -5.17
C ALA A 192 10.93 2.88 -6.51
N ALA A 193 12.24 2.70 -6.67
CA ALA A 193 12.93 3.00 -7.93
C ALA A 193 12.44 2.14 -9.10
N ALA A 194 12.04 0.88 -8.85
CA ALA A 194 11.48 0.02 -9.89
C ALA A 194 10.10 0.51 -10.37
N LEU A 195 9.31 1.12 -9.49
CA LEU A 195 7.99 1.69 -9.84
C LEU A 195 8.10 3.00 -10.63
N GLU A 196 9.24 3.70 -10.57
CA GLU A 196 9.56 4.87 -11.39
C GLU A 196 10.02 4.48 -12.81
N ASN A 197 10.30 3.19 -13.05
CA ASN A 197 10.67 2.70 -14.38
C ASN A 197 9.43 2.44 -15.24
N ASP A 198 9.26 3.22 -16.32
CA ASP A 198 8.10 3.14 -17.22
C ASP A 198 7.87 1.73 -17.81
N SER A 199 8.92 0.96 -18.08
CA SER A 199 8.79 -0.38 -18.67
C SER A 199 8.23 -1.38 -17.66
N LEU A 200 8.75 -1.36 -16.42
CA LEU A 200 8.23 -2.20 -15.35
C LEU A 200 6.81 -1.76 -14.97
N ARG A 201 6.58 -0.45 -14.92
CA ARG A 201 5.26 0.11 -14.63
C ARG A 201 4.22 -0.33 -15.65
N GLY A 202 4.50 -0.24 -16.95
CA GLY A 202 3.58 -0.70 -17.98
C GLY A 202 3.28 -2.21 -17.91
N MET A 203 4.26 -3.03 -17.52
CA MET A 203 4.03 -4.46 -17.29
C MET A 203 3.13 -4.71 -16.08
N LEU A 204 3.37 -4.00 -14.97
CA LEU A 204 2.55 -4.08 -13.76
C LEU A 204 1.12 -3.61 -14.02
N ASP A 205 0.95 -2.47 -14.70
CA ASP A 205 -0.38 -1.93 -15.02
C ASP A 205 -1.17 -2.94 -15.86
N LYS A 206 -0.55 -3.57 -16.87
CA LYS A 206 -1.18 -4.65 -17.66
C LYS A 206 -1.59 -5.84 -16.80
N MET A 207 -0.76 -6.26 -15.85
CA MET A 207 -1.10 -7.34 -14.91
C MET A 207 -2.28 -6.98 -14.01
N MET A 208 -2.49 -5.69 -13.75
CA MET A 208 -3.55 -5.17 -12.88
C MET A 208 -4.84 -4.79 -13.62
N GLU A 209 -4.87 -4.79 -14.95
CA GLU A 209 -6.08 -4.47 -15.74
C GLU A 209 -7.27 -5.38 -15.42
N THR A 210 -7.02 -6.62 -15.02
CA THR A 210 -8.07 -7.60 -14.67
C THR A 210 -8.55 -7.53 -13.22
N CYS A 211 -7.92 -6.70 -12.39
CA CYS A 211 -8.27 -6.57 -10.99
C CYS A 211 -9.52 -5.71 -10.83
N THR A 212 -10.64 -6.31 -10.42
CA THR A 212 -11.84 -5.55 -10.02
C THR A 212 -11.58 -4.82 -8.70
N THR A 213 -11.83 -3.51 -8.67
CA THR A 213 -11.88 -2.68 -7.45
C THR A 213 -13.17 -2.87 -6.71
#